data_AF-A0A1V6GZW6-F1
#
_entry.id   AF-A0A1V6GZW6-F1
#
_cell.length_a   1.000
_cell.length_b   1.000
_cell.length_c   1.000
_cell.angle_alpha   90.00
_cell.angle_beta   90.00
_cell.angle_gamma   90.00
#
_symmetry.space_group_name_H-M   'P 1'
#
loop_
_entity.id
_entity.type
_entity.pdbx_description
1 polymer ?
#
loop_
_entity_poly.entity_id
_entity_poly.type
_entity_poly.pdbx_seq_one_letter_code
_entity_poly.pdbx_strand_id
1 'polypeptide(L)'
;MHLGSFVLPKERRKELAGCLERKLFGQSTFQEEAPDIEHIATLITEQYGRFERRREEKRARQEQQEIVPVDTHTRSLGGEVVAHRASKALGLNRILKEAQMSARECALAEATVV
;
A
#
# COMPACT_ATOMS: atom_id res chain seq x y z
N MET A 1 -16.03 -9.06 -0.77
CA MET A 1 -15.13 -9.72 -1.74
C MET A 1 -15.75 -11.03 -2.16
N HIS A 2 -16.05 -11.22 -3.44
CA HIS A 2 -16.58 -12.47 -3.98
C HIS A 2 -15.41 -13.34 -4.44
N LEU A 3 -15.15 -14.47 -3.75
CA LEU A 3 -14.14 -15.48 -4.12
C LEU A 3 -14.59 -16.32 -5.33
N GLY A 4 -15.25 -15.70 -6.31
CA GLY A 4 -16.04 -16.40 -7.31
C GLY A 4 -17.29 -17.08 -6.73
N SER A 5 -18.17 -17.56 -7.60
CA SER A 5 -19.34 -18.36 -7.23
C SER A 5 -19.20 -19.75 -7.81
N PHE A 6 -18.99 -20.75 -6.96
CA PHE A 6 -19.02 -22.15 -7.34
C PHE A 6 -20.38 -22.73 -6.96
N VAL A 7 -21.14 -23.19 -7.95
CA VAL A 7 -22.41 -23.89 -7.70
C VAL A 7 -22.07 -25.35 -7.41
N LEU A 8 -21.95 -25.70 -6.13
CA LEU A 8 -21.74 -27.07 -5.69
C LEU A 8 -22.99 -27.60 -4.97
N PRO A 9 -23.49 -28.81 -5.33
CA PRO A 9 -24.53 -29.51 -4.58
C PRO A 9 -24.17 -29.63 -3.10
N LYS A 10 -25.17 -29.58 -2.20
CA LYS A 10 -24.93 -29.58 -0.75
C LYS A 10 -24.23 -30.85 -0.28
N GLU A 11 -24.49 -31.95 -0.96
CA GLU A 11 -23.99 -33.30 -0.69
C GLU A 11 -22.47 -33.35 -0.84
N ARG A 12 -21.94 -32.63 -1.85
CA ARG A 12 -20.51 -32.61 -2.20
C ARG A 12 -19.69 -31.57 -1.44
N ARG A 13 -20.34 -30.75 -0.61
CA ARG A 13 -19.64 -29.76 0.25
C ARG A 13 -18.74 -30.43 1.28
N LYS A 14 -19.14 -31.61 1.77
CA LYS A 14 -18.33 -32.39 2.72
C LYS A 14 -17.03 -32.89 2.06
N GLU A 15 -17.12 -33.35 0.81
CA GLU A 15 -15.95 -33.75 0.01
C GLU A 15 -15.00 -32.58 -0.22
N LEU A 16 -15.55 -31.41 -0.59
CA LEU A 16 -14.77 -30.19 -0.77
C LEU A 16 -14.10 -29.73 0.53
N ALA A 17 -14.82 -29.76 1.65
CA ALA A 17 -14.26 -29.40 2.95
C ALA A 17 -13.08 -30.31 3.33
N GLY A 18 -13.25 -31.63 3.18
CA GLY A 18 -12.16 -32.59 3.44
C GLY A 18 -10.97 -32.38 2.50
N CYS A 19 -11.20 -32.05 1.23
CA CYS A 19 -10.13 -31.73 0.28
C CYS A 19 -9.37 -30.45 0.67
N LEU A 20 -10.10 -29.41 1.08
CA LEU A 20 -9.50 -28.14 1.54
C LEU A 20 -8.68 -28.32 2.82
N GLU A 21 -9.20 -29.06 3.80
CA GLU A 21 -8.47 -29.38 5.03
C GLU A 21 -7.17 -30.10 4.72
N ARG A 22 -7.21 -31.17 3.90
CA ARG A 22 -5.99 -31.87 3.48
C ARG A 22 -4.98 -30.94 2.82
N LYS A 23 -5.41 -30.08 1.90
CA LYS A 23 -4.54 -29.11 1.23
C LYS A 23 -3.96 -28.08 2.21
N LEU A 24 -4.73 -27.60 3.18
CA LEU A 24 -4.26 -26.69 4.22
C LEU A 24 -3.23 -27.34 5.16
N PHE A 25 -3.37 -28.64 5.43
CA PHE A 25 -2.41 -29.42 6.23
C PHE A 25 -1.26 -30.03 5.40
N GLY A 26 -1.16 -29.72 4.11
CA GLY A 26 -0.07 -30.21 3.24
C GLY A 26 -0.15 -31.70 2.88
N GLN A 27 -1.30 -32.34 3.09
CA GLN A 27 -1.50 -33.74 2.74
C GLN A 27 -1.89 -33.85 1.26
N SER A 28 -1.07 -34.56 0.48
CA SER A 28 -1.37 -34.93 -0.90
C SER A 28 -1.93 -36.34 -0.95
N THR A 29 -3.15 -36.49 -1.47
CA THR A 29 -3.74 -37.79 -1.79
C THR A 29 -3.20 -38.26 -3.14
N PHE A 30 -2.66 -39.48 -3.19
CA PHE A 30 -2.16 -40.10 -4.43
C PHE A 30 -3.27 -40.61 -5.37
N GLN A 31 -4.53 -40.63 -4.90
CA GLN A 31 -5.71 -41.00 -5.66
C GLN A 31 -6.64 -39.79 -5.79
N GLU A 32 -6.85 -39.33 -7.02
CA GLU A 32 -7.84 -38.32 -7.37
C GLU A 32 -9.24 -38.97 -7.39
N GLU A 33 -9.83 -39.19 -6.21
CA GLU A 33 -11.18 -39.78 -6.09
C GLU A 33 -12.27 -38.88 -6.70
N ALA A 34 -12.01 -37.57 -6.80
CA ALA A 34 -12.91 -36.58 -7.38
C ALA A 34 -12.11 -35.40 -7.99
N PRO A 35 -11.69 -35.50 -9.26
CA PRO A 35 -10.80 -34.50 -9.90
C PRO A 35 -11.44 -33.12 -10.02
N ASP A 36 -12.77 -33.05 -10.09
CA ASP A 36 -13.53 -31.80 -10.13
C ASP A 36 -13.53 -31.06 -8.78
N ILE A 37 -13.65 -31.79 -7.66
CA ILE A 37 -13.54 -31.22 -6.31
C ILE A 37 -12.11 -30.75 -6.04
N GLU A 38 -11.13 -31.53 -6.47
CA GLU A 38 -9.73 -31.17 -6.33
C GLU A 38 -9.36 -29.91 -7.12
N HIS A 39 -9.88 -29.78 -8.35
CA HIS A 39 -9.72 -28.56 -9.14
C HIS A 39 -10.34 -27.35 -8.44
N ILE A 40 -11.57 -27.47 -7.93
CA ILE A 40 -12.25 -26.40 -7.19
C ILE A 40 -11.47 -26.02 -5.92
N ALA A 41 -11.02 -27.00 -5.14
CA ALA A 41 -10.23 -26.77 -3.94
C ALA A 41 -8.91 -26.03 -4.24
N THR A 42 -8.26 -26.37 -5.36
CA THR A 42 -7.04 -25.73 -5.83
C THR A 42 -7.29 -24.27 -6.21
N LEU A 43 -8.36 -23.99 -6.97
CA LEU A 43 -8.75 -22.61 -7.30
C LEU A 43 -9.05 -21.77 -6.05
N ILE A 44 -9.73 -22.35 -5.06
CA ILE A 44 -10.05 -21.67 -3.80
C ILE A 44 -8.76 -21.34 -3.02
N THR A 45 -7.85 -22.30 -2.89
CA THR A 45 -6.58 -22.08 -2.16
C THR A 45 -5.69 -21.07 -2.87
N GLU A 46 -5.62 -21.08 -4.20
CA GLU A 46 -4.89 -20.05 -4.96
C GLU A 46 -5.47 -18.65 -4.77
N GLN A 47 -6.80 -18.51 -4.83
CA GLN A 47 -7.45 -17.22 -4.63
C GLN A 47 -7.23 -16.69 -3.21
N TYR A 48 -7.32 -17.57 -2.22
CA TYR A 48 -7.03 -17.23 -0.83
C TYR A 48 -5.58 -16.75 -0.66
N GLY A 49 -4.61 -17.44 -1.27
CA GLY A 49 -3.20 -17.03 -1.25
C GLY A 49 -2.92 -15.69 -1.95
N ARG A 50 -3.70 -15.33 -2.99
CA ARG A 50 -3.62 -13.99 -3.60
C ARG A 50 -4.24 -12.91 -2.70
N PHE A 51 -5.31 -13.24 -1.99
CA PHE A 51 -5.95 -12.33 -1.04
C PHE A 51 -5.03 -12.00 0.14
N GLU A 52 -4.43 -13.01 0.76
CA GLU A 52 -3.53 -12.80 1.91
C GLU A 52 -2.30 -11.98 1.50
N ARG A 53 -1.69 -12.24 0.33
CA ARG A 53 -0.61 -11.41 -0.21
C ARG A 53 -1.00 -9.93 -0.36
N ARG A 54 -2.17 -9.64 -0.95
CA ARG A 54 -2.67 -8.26 -1.05
C ARG A 54 -2.92 -7.61 0.31
N ARG A 55 -3.34 -8.40 1.29
CA ARG A 55 -3.58 -7.94 2.65
C ARG A 55 -2.27 -7.62 3.37
N GLU A 56 -1.26 -8.45 3.22
CA GLU A 56 0.10 -8.23 3.71
C GLU A 56 0.74 -7.02 3.06
N GLU A 57 0.65 -6.87 1.73
CA GLU A 57 1.11 -5.69 1.02
C GLU A 57 0.44 -4.40 1.54
N LYS A 58 -0.87 -4.45 1.83
CA LYS A 58 -1.60 -3.32 2.41
C LYS A 58 -1.12 -3.00 3.83
N ARG A 59 -0.85 -4.03 4.65
CA ARG A 59 -0.29 -3.84 6.00
C ARG A 59 1.11 -3.25 5.95
N ALA A 60 1.99 -3.81 5.11
CA ALA A 60 3.34 -3.29 4.90
C ALA A 60 3.32 -1.83 4.42
N ARG A 61 2.40 -1.46 3.52
CA ARG A 61 2.19 -0.07 3.12
C ARG A 61 1.72 0.83 4.28
N GLN A 62 0.88 0.33 5.17
CA GLN A 62 0.43 1.09 6.34
C GLN A 62 1.54 1.25 7.39
N GLU A 63 2.38 0.23 7.56
CA GLU A 63 3.54 0.27 8.46
C GLU A 63 4.66 1.18 7.91
N GLN A 64 4.82 1.24 6.59
CA GLN A 64 5.78 2.12 5.92
C GLN A 64 5.22 3.53 5.62
N GLN A 65 3.94 3.78 5.92
CA GLN A 65 3.40 5.13 5.87
C GLN A 65 3.95 5.90 7.07
N GLU A 66 4.97 6.71 6.82
CA GLU A 66 5.37 7.79 7.70
C GLU A 66 4.20 8.78 7.77
N ILE A 67 3.33 8.61 8.77
CA ILE A 67 2.24 9.55 9.04
C ILE A 67 2.90 10.84 9.52
N VAL A 68 3.16 11.76 8.58
CA VAL A 68 3.51 13.13 8.93
C VAL A 68 2.23 13.79 9.45
N PRO A 69 2.14 14.13 10.75
CA PRO A 69 0.97 14.79 11.28
C PRO A 69 0.88 16.17 10.62
N VAL A 70 -0.11 16.34 9.74
CA VAL A 70 -0.50 17.66 9.27
C VAL A 70 -1.30 18.28 10.40
N ASP A 71 -0.67 19.20 11.13
CA ASP A 71 -1.24 19.85 12.31
C ASP A 71 -2.47 20.70 11.91
N THR A 72 -3.67 20.13 12.09
CA THR A 72 -4.96 20.73 11.68
C THR A 72 -5.36 21.95 12.52
N HIS A 73 -4.55 22.34 13.52
CA HIS A 73 -4.78 23.52 14.36
C HIS A 73 -4.12 24.79 13.86
N THR A 74 -3.30 24.71 12.81
CA THR A 74 -2.89 25.89 12.06
C THR A 74 -3.78 25.97 10.84
N ARG A 75 -4.61 27.02 10.75
CA ARG A 75 -5.23 27.43 9.48
C ARG A 75 -4.16 27.31 8.41
N SER A 76 -4.30 26.33 7.51
CA SER A 76 -3.47 26.08 6.34
C SER A 76 -2.29 27.04 6.25
N LEU A 77 -1.13 26.69 6.84
CA LEU A 77 0.11 27.37 6.48
C LEU A 77 0.21 27.19 4.96
N GLY A 78 -0.04 28.25 4.20
CA GLY A 78 -0.10 28.19 2.74
C GLY A 78 1.18 27.54 2.21
N GLY A 79 1.12 26.95 1.01
CA GLY A 79 2.30 26.36 0.37
C GLY A 79 3.50 27.32 0.36
N GLU A 80 3.21 28.61 0.32
CA GLU A 80 4.11 29.76 0.52
C GLU A 80 4.90 29.73 1.84
N VAL A 81 4.24 29.49 2.98
CA VAL A 81 4.92 29.45 4.29
C VAL A 81 5.80 28.21 4.41
N VAL A 82 5.37 27.09 3.84
CA VAL A 82 6.16 25.86 3.78
C VAL A 82 7.39 26.08 2.89
N ALA A 83 7.20 26.67 1.71
CA ALA A 83 8.28 26.99 0.76
C ALA A 83 9.27 28.00 1.37
N HIS A 84 8.78 29.02 2.07
CA HIS A 84 9.62 30.02 2.74
C HIS A 84 10.46 29.40 3.86
N ARG A 85 9.88 28.51 4.68
CA ARG A 85 10.62 27.76 5.70
C ARG A 85 11.68 26.84 5.08
N ALA A 86 11.34 26.13 4.01
CA ALA A 86 12.27 25.27 3.30
C ALA A 86 13.43 26.06 2.69
N SER A 87 13.16 27.19 2.05
CA SER A 87 14.18 28.08 1.48
C SER A 87 15.16 28.61 2.54
N LYS A 88 14.65 28.99 3.72
CA LYS A 88 15.50 29.37 4.86
C LYS A 88 16.33 28.21 5.39
N ALA A 89 15.74 27.03 5.54
CA ALA A 89 16.44 25.83 6.02
C ALA A 89 17.57 25.39 5.06
N LEU A 90 17.35 25.51 3.76
CA LEU A 90 18.34 25.22 2.72
C LEU A 90 19.43 26.31 2.59
N GLY A 91 19.29 27.43 3.31
CA GLY A 91 20.27 28.51 3.26
C GLY A 91 20.33 29.19 1.89
N LEU A 92 19.22 29.27 1.16
CA LEU A 92 19.20 29.79 -0.22
C LEU A 92 19.84 31.18 -0.33
N ASN A 93 19.59 32.05 0.65
CA ASN A 93 20.18 33.39 0.71
C ASN A 93 21.72 33.39 0.77
N ARG A 94 22.33 32.34 1.34
CA ARG A 94 23.79 32.17 1.33
C ARG A 94 24.28 31.80 -0.07
N ILE A 95 23.58 30.88 -0.74
CA ILE A 95 23.90 30.45 -2.10
C ILE A 95 23.82 31.63 -3.08
N LEU A 96 22.78 32.47 -2.98
CA LEU A 96 22.63 33.64 -3.84
C LEU A 96 23.73 34.68 -3.62
N LYS A 97 24.17 34.87 -2.37
CA LYS A 97 25.32 35.73 -2.04
C LYS A 97 26.64 35.17 -2.55
N GLU A 98 26.84 33.86 -2.45
CA GLU A 98 28.00 33.16 -3.00
C GLU A 98 28.02 33.25 -4.55
N ALA A 99 26.85 33.32 -5.19
CA ALA A 99 26.70 33.60 -6.61
C ALA A 99 26.85 35.08 -7.00
N GLN A 100 27.33 35.94 -6.10
CA GLN A 100 27.53 37.38 -6.30
C GLN A 100 26.26 38.17 -6.67
N MET A 101 25.08 37.66 -6.31
CA MET A 101 23.84 38.40 -6.54
C MET A 101 23.77 39.63 -5.62
N SER A 102 23.23 40.72 -6.16
CA SER A 102 23.02 41.95 -5.42
C SER A 102 21.96 41.77 -4.34
N ALA A 103 22.00 42.63 -3.31
CA ALA A 103 20.99 42.61 -2.24
C ALA A 103 19.55 42.73 -2.77
N ARG A 104 19.37 43.43 -3.90
CA ARG A 104 18.08 43.58 -4.59
C ARG A 104 17.61 42.27 -5.20
N GLU A 105 18.50 41.51 -5.84
CA GLU A 105 18.18 40.23 -6.46
C GLU A 105 17.92 39.14 -5.41
N CYS A 106 18.67 39.14 -4.30
CA CYS A 106 18.38 38.26 -3.17
C CYS A 106 16.99 38.55 -2.57
N ALA A 107 16.64 39.83 -2.39
CA ALA A 107 15.33 40.22 -1.88
C ALA A 107 14.19 39.82 -2.84
N LEU A 108 14.41 39.93 -4.15
CA LEU A 108 13.45 39.49 -5.15
C LEU A 108 13.25 37.97 -5.11
N ALA A 109 14.34 37.21 -5.03
CA ALA A 109 14.28 35.75 -4.91
C ALA A 109 13.53 35.32 -3.64
N GLU A 110 13.77 35.97 -2.50
CA GLU A 110 13.05 35.67 -1.25
C GLU A 110 11.55 36.00 -1.37
N ALA A 111 11.20 37.09 -2.06
CA ALA A 111 9.81 37.48 -2.32
C ALA A 111 9.06 36.56 -3.29
N THR A 112 9.75 35.79 -4.13
CA THR A 112 9.10 34.82 -5.05
C THR A 112 8.72 33.49 -4.38
N VAL A 113 9.24 33.23 -3.18
CA VAL A 113 8.99 31.99 -2.43
C VAL A 113 7.81 32.14 -1.45
N VAL A 114 7.38 33.38 -1.20
CA VAL A 114 6.24 33.77 -0.35
C VAL A 114 5.04 34.12 -1.21
#